data_AF-A0AAD4MZX0-F1
#
_entry.id   AF-A0AAD4MZX0-F1
#
_cell.length_a   1.000
_cell.length_b   1.000
_cell.length_c   1.000
_cell.angle_alpha   90.00
_cell.angle_beta   90.00
_cell.angle_gamma   90.00
#
_symmetry.space_group_name_H-M   'P 1'
#
loop_
_entity.id
_entity.type
_entity.pdbx_description
1 polymer ?
#
loop_
_entity_poly.entity_id
_entity_poly.type
_entity_poly.pdbx_seq_one_letter_code
_entity_poly.pdbx_strand_id
1 'polypeptide(L)'
;MGLYKEESYAWSNALYKASLGGFPDNYSDEKQFLSQLKKNVTVVRYTFGEAVAGACRIMGQVDIVCLYLLIFEHVQMKQLEAHKLLALATTFALFCGALYMSLNFKHFTLDVVMDRLRTLITLLLFGYGFIPLIRTLTTSISTDTIYAVSISLFFLSLIFHDYGMNAPIVSTTFSVNLSFASSIFLISRVENDELAFYLMALSLCAFCFWPRLRNTIFQANEYFLPPALLALLCPVSIILVYEGLESLPLTIIHANLHVFIVLMCPYLLVHMQRYKNTIHGPWDEASLSQTLKILPDRPF
;
A
#
# COMPACT_ATOMS: atom_id res chain seq x y z
N MET A 1 17.47 -18.29 -72.28
CA MET A 1 15.99 -18.30 -72.17
C MET A 1 15.61 -19.33 -71.12
N GLY A 2 14.91 -18.89 -70.07
CA GLY A 2 14.22 -19.74 -69.08
C GLY A 2 15.09 -20.18 -67.89
N LEU A 3 14.67 -20.06 -66.63
CA LEU A 3 13.41 -19.62 -66.02
C LEU A 3 13.81 -19.13 -64.61
N TYR A 4 13.78 -17.83 -64.32
CA TYR A 4 13.68 -17.40 -62.93
C TYR A 4 12.28 -17.81 -62.49
N LYS A 5 12.20 -18.88 -61.70
CA LYS A 5 10.97 -19.26 -61.02
C LYS A 5 10.65 -18.09 -60.09
N GLU A 6 9.66 -17.28 -60.43
CA GLU A 6 9.00 -16.42 -59.46
C GLU A 6 8.35 -17.36 -58.45
N GLU A 7 9.12 -17.73 -57.42
CA GLU A 7 8.53 -18.36 -56.25
C GLU A 7 7.63 -17.31 -55.63
N SER A 8 6.31 -17.47 -55.79
CA SER A 8 5.36 -16.64 -55.06
C SER A 8 5.53 -16.98 -53.59
N TYR A 9 6.28 -16.15 -52.87
CA TYR A 9 6.47 -16.33 -51.44
C TYR A 9 5.12 -16.09 -50.76
N ALA A 10 4.54 -17.16 -50.20
CA ALA A 10 3.44 -17.00 -49.27
C ALA A 10 3.95 -16.20 -48.06
N TRP A 11 3.25 -15.11 -47.71
CA TRP A 11 3.63 -14.30 -46.56
C TRP A 11 3.71 -15.18 -45.30
N SER A 12 4.78 -15.01 -44.53
CA SER A 12 5.00 -15.70 -43.28
C SER A 12 5.49 -14.71 -42.24
N ASN A 13 5.03 -14.88 -40.99
CA ASN A 13 5.36 -13.99 -39.87
C ASN A 13 6.80 -14.25 -39.36
N ALA A 14 7.78 -13.98 -40.22
CA ALA A 14 9.20 -14.06 -39.93
C ALA A 14 9.86 -12.82 -40.53
N LEU A 15 10.45 -11.98 -39.67
CA LEU A 15 10.95 -10.63 -39.99
C LEU A 15 11.76 -10.58 -41.31
N TYR A 16 12.65 -11.56 -41.52
CA TYR A 16 13.54 -11.61 -42.68
C TYR A 16 12.95 -12.30 -43.92
N LYS A 17 11.82 -13.01 -43.79
CA LYS A 17 11.17 -13.68 -44.93
C LYS A 17 10.15 -12.79 -45.64
N ALA A 18 9.59 -11.81 -44.94
CA ALA A 18 8.65 -10.84 -45.54
C ALA A 18 9.33 -9.97 -46.63
N SER A 19 10.59 -9.57 -46.42
CA SER A 19 11.35 -8.76 -47.38
C SER A 19 11.77 -9.52 -48.65
N LEU A 20 11.88 -10.85 -48.58
CA LEU A 20 12.16 -11.71 -49.74
C LEU A 20 10.96 -11.83 -50.70
N GLY A 21 9.73 -11.61 -50.21
CA GLY A 21 8.49 -11.70 -50.97
C GLY A 21 7.98 -10.37 -51.55
N GLY A 22 8.69 -9.26 -51.37
CA GLY A 22 8.30 -7.94 -51.90
C GLY A 22 7.12 -7.28 -51.16
N PHE A 23 6.78 -7.75 -49.96
CA PHE A 23 5.70 -7.17 -49.16
C PHE A 23 6.19 -5.88 -48.45
N PRO A 24 5.35 -4.83 -48.33
CA PRO A 24 5.66 -3.66 -47.50
C PRO A 24 5.99 -4.04 -46.05
N ASP A 25 6.85 -3.29 -45.38
CA ASP A 25 7.27 -3.56 -43.98
C ASP A 25 6.10 -3.66 -42.99
N ASN A 26 5.01 -2.96 -43.29
CA ASN A 26 3.77 -2.89 -42.53
C ASN A 26 2.65 -3.80 -43.08
N TYR A 27 2.98 -4.73 -43.97
CA TYR A 27 2.03 -5.72 -44.49
C TYR A 27 1.72 -6.79 -43.44
N SER A 28 0.43 -6.98 -43.16
CA SER A 28 -0.11 -8.06 -42.32
C SER A 28 -1.21 -8.79 -43.09
N ASP A 29 -1.10 -10.11 -43.22
CA ASP A 29 -2.14 -10.90 -43.88
C ASP A 29 -3.40 -10.98 -43.00
N GLU A 30 -4.53 -10.46 -43.47
CA GLU A 30 -5.80 -10.40 -42.72
C GLU A 30 -6.27 -11.78 -42.22
N LYS A 31 -6.04 -12.83 -43.02
CA LYS A 31 -6.47 -14.20 -42.69
C LYS A 31 -5.61 -14.81 -41.59
N GLN A 32 -4.29 -14.62 -41.64
CA GLN A 32 -3.37 -15.12 -40.61
C GLN A 32 -3.39 -14.26 -39.34
N PHE A 33 -3.54 -12.95 -39.46
CA PHE A 33 -3.45 -12.01 -38.34
C PHE A 33 -4.48 -12.29 -37.24
N LEU A 34 -5.76 -12.36 -37.61
CA LEU A 34 -6.83 -12.65 -36.65
C LEU A 34 -6.89 -14.12 -36.24
N SER A 35 -6.33 -15.04 -37.03
CA SER A 35 -6.24 -16.46 -36.68
C SER A 35 -5.35 -16.72 -35.45
N GLN A 36 -4.40 -15.81 -35.19
CA GLN A 36 -3.47 -15.89 -34.07
C GLN A 36 -4.00 -15.16 -32.82
N LEU A 37 -5.21 -14.60 -32.87
CA LEU A 37 -5.85 -13.95 -31.73
C LEU A 37 -6.21 -14.98 -30.66
N LYS A 38 -5.63 -14.84 -29.47
CA LYS A 38 -5.94 -15.66 -28.30
C LYS A 38 -6.66 -14.80 -27.27
N LYS A 39 -7.77 -15.28 -26.72
CA LYS A 39 -8.49 -14.58 -25.65
C LYS A 39 -8.16 -15.20 -24.30
N ASN A 40 -8.03 -14.35 -23.27
CA ASN A 40 -7.96 -14.75 -21.87
C ASN A 40 -6.79 -15.66 -21.47
N VAL A 41 -5.65 -15.56 -22.16
CA VAL A 41 -4.47 -16.44 -21.91
C VAL A 41 -3.84 -16.18 -20.55
N THR A 42 -3.79 -14.93 -20.10
CA THR A 42 -3.14 -14.51 -18.83
C THR A 42 -4.16 -14.06 -17.78
N VAL A 43 -5.38 -14.62 -17.79
CA VAL A 43 -6.40 -14.23 -16.81
C VAL A 43 -6.15 -14.95 -15.48
N VAL A 44 -5.53 -14.24 -14.54
CA VAL A 44 -5.51 -14.64 -13.12
C VAL A 44 -6.92 -14.58 -12.57
N ARG A 45 -7.40 -15.69 -12.01
CA ARG A 45 -8.67 -15.78 -11.30
C ARG A 45 -8.40 -15.88 -9.80
N TYR A 46 -9.15 -15.11 -9.02
CA TYR A 46 -9.09 -15.14 -7.57
C TYR A 46 -10.30 -15.88 -7.03
N THR A 47 -10.07 -16.81 -6.10
CA THR A 47 -11.17 -17.38 -5.32
C THR A 47 -11.71 -16.34 -4.33
N PHE A 48 -12.92 -16.56 -3.81
CA PHE A 48 -13.50 -15.64 -2.84
C PHE A 48 -12.63 -15.49 -1.58
N GLY A 49 -12.06 -16.58 -1.07
CA GLY A 49 -11.18 -16.53 0.11
C GLY A 49 -9.91 -15.71 -0.12
N GLU A 50 -9.30 -15.82 -1.29
CA GLU A 50 -8.10 -15.04 -1.67
C GLU A 50 -8.43 -13.55 -1.79
N ALA A 51 -9.59 -13.23 -2.39
CA ALA A 51 -10.08 -11.87 -2.51
C ALA A 51 -10.40 -11.26 -1.12
N VAL A 52 -11.01 -12.03 -0.22
CA VAL A 52 -11.24 -11.63 1.18
C VAL A 52 -9.92 -11.39 1.91
N ALA A 53 -8.94 -12.29 1.76
CA ALA A 53 -7.62 -12.11 2.38
C ALA A 53 -6.94 -10.81 1.91
N GLY A 54 -7.00 -10.49 0.61
CA GLY A 54 -6.53 -9.21 0.07
C GLY A 54 -7.29 -8.01 0.64
N ALA A 55 -8.63 -8.08 0.68
CA ALA A 55 -9.45 -7.03 1.25
C ALA A 55 -9.19 -6.78 2.75
N CYS A 56 -8.87 -7.83 3.51
CA CYS A 56 -8.51 -7.69 4.92
C CYS A 56 -7.24 -6.86 5.13
N ARG A 57 -6.27 -6.94 4.20
CA ARG A 57 -5.06 -6.09 4.24
C ARG A 57 -5.41 -4.61 4.06
N ILE A 58 -6.37 -4.32 3.17
CA ILE A 58 -6.85 -2.97 2.90
C ILE A 58 -7.57 -2.43 4.13
N MET A 59 -8.56 -3.17 4.64
CA MET A 59 -9.33 -2.77 5.80
C MET A 59 -8.45 -2.56 7.04
N GLY A 60 -7.47 -3.43 7.28
CA GLY A 60 -6.55 -3.28 8.41
C GLY A 60 -5.72 -1.99 8.35
N GLN A 61 -5.36 -1.49 7.17
CA GLN A 61 -4.69 -0.19 7.05
C GLN A 61 -5.67 0.98 7.28
N VAL A 62 -6.91 0.84 6.82
CA VAL A 62 -7.97 1.82 7.09
C VAL A 62 -8.20 1.93 8.60
N ASP A 63 -8.26 0.80 9.32
CA ASP A 63 -8.40 0.79 10.78
C ASP A 63 -7.25 1.51 11.48
N ILE A 64 -6.01 1.33 11.03
CA ILE A 64 -4.86 2.01 11.62
C ILE A 64 -4.95 3.53 11.44
N VAL A 65 -5.38 3.99 10.27
CA VAL A 65 -5.62 5.42 10.02
C VAL A 65 -6.76 5.93 10.91
N CYS A 66 -7.88 5.21 10.99
CA CYS A 66 -9.02 5.57 11.84
C CYS A 66 -8.62 5.63 13.33
N LEU A 67 -7.91 4.62 13.83
CA LEU A 67 -7.43 4.57 15.22
C LEU A 67 -6.46 5.71 15.52
N TYR A 68 -5.57 6.05 14.59
CA TYR A 68 -4.68 7.22 14.76
C TYR A 68 -5.49 8.53 14.85
N LEU A 69 -6.48 8.72 13.99
CA LEU A 69 -7.38 9.88 14.02
C LEU A 69 -8.19 9.95 15.31
N LEU A 70 -8.68 8.82 15.82
CA LEU A 70 -9.36 8.75 17.12
C LEU A 70 -8.43 9.17 18.24
N ILE A 71 -7.21 8.64 18.30
CA ILE A 71 -6.24 9.02 19.33
C ILE A 71 -5.93 10.52 19.27
N PHE A 72 -5.78 11.07 18.07
CA PHE A 72 -5.61 12.51 17.87
C PHE A 72 -6.81 13.30 18.40
N GLU A 73 -8.04 12.87 18.11
CA GLU A 73 -9.25 13.54 18.61
C GLU A 73 -9.33 13.52 20.15
N HIS A 74 -9.00 12.40 20.80
CA HIS A 74 -8.97 12.33 22.27
C HIS A 74 -7.91 13.25 22.88
N VAL A 75 -6.79 13.46 22.19
CA VAL A 75 -5.77 14.43 22.58
C VAL A 75 -6.32 15.86 22.45
N GLN A 76 -7.04 16.17 21.37
CA GLN A 76 -7.68 17.49 21.17
C GLN A 76 -8.77 17.77 22.21
N MET A 77 -9.58 16.75 22.53
CA MET A 77 -10.62 16.82 23.56
C MET A 77 -10.08 16.80 24.99
N LYS A 78 -8.75 16.76 25.18
CA LYS A 78 -8.06 16.71 26.49
C LYS A 78 -8.49 15.52 27.36
N GLN A 79 -8.96 14.44 26.74
CA GLN A 79 -9.39 13.21 27.42
C GLN A 79 -8.24 12.21 27.59
N LEU A 80 -7.17 12.34 26.78
CA LEU A 80 -6.01 11.48 26.85
C LEU A 80 -4.83 12.17 27.54
N GLU A 81 -4.43 11.63 28.69
CA GLU A 81 -3.26 12.10 29.44
C GLU A 81 -1.95 11.68 28.77
N ALA A 82 -0.91 12.51 28.91
CA ALA A 82 0.40 12.29 28.29
C ALA A 82 1.04 10.96 28.64
N HIS A 83 0.90 10.51 29.89
CA HIS A 83 1.45 9.24 30.35
C HIS A 83 0.79 8.02 29.65
N LYS A 84 -0.51 8.08 29.35
CA LYS A 84 -1.24 7.02 28.64
C LYS A 84 -0.81 6.96 27.19
N LEU A 85 -0.67 8.11 26.54
CA LEU A 85 -0.20 8.20 25.16
C LEU A 85 1.26 7.72 25.03
N LEU A 86 2.13 8.10 25.97
CA LEU A 86 3.51 7.60 26.04
C LEU A 86 3.53 6.08 26.21
N ALA A 87 2.73 5.54 27.12
CA ALA A 87 2.63 4.10 27.34
C ALA A 87 2.15 3.39 26.05
N LEU A 88 1.16 3.93 25.35
CA LEU A 88 0.68 3.39 24.08
C LEU A 88 1.77 3.41 22.99
N ALA A 89 2.43 4.55 22.78
CA ALA A 89 3.47 4.68 21.77
C ALA A 89 4.67 3.77 22.05
N THR A 90 5.10 3.69 23.32
CA THR A 90 6.22 2.83 23.72
C THR A 90 5.86 1.35 23.66
N THR A 91 4.69 0.93 24.12
CA THR A 91 4.24 -0.48 24.00
C THR A 91 4.12 -0.91 22.56
N PHE A 92 3.58 -0.07 21.69
CA PHE A 92 3.48 -0.37 20.26
C PHE A 92 4.86 -0.43 19.58
N ALA A 93 5.77 0.48 19.91
CA ALA A 93 7.14 0.46 19.42
C ALA A 93 7.90 -0.79 19.89
N LEU A 94 7.79 -1.16 21.18
CA LEU A 94 8.41 -2.36 21.75
C LEU A 94 7.83 -3.63 21.12
N PHE A 95 6.51 -3.68 20.89
CA PHE A 95 5.85 -4.78 20.20
C PHE A 95 6.37 -4.94 18.77
N CYS A 96 6.44 -3.85 17.99
CA CYS A 96 6.99 -3.88 16.64
C CYS A 96 8.47 -4.30 16.64
N GLY A 97 9.26 -3.78 17.58
CA GLY A 97 10.67 -4.14 17.75
C GLY A 97 10.88 -5.61 18.11
N ALA A 98 10.10 -6.13 19.07
CA ALA A 98 10.15 -7.52 19.49
C ALA A 98 9.75 -8.48 18.36
N LEU A 99 8.67 -8.16 17.64
CA LEU A 99 8.26 -8.93 16.47
C LEU A 99 9.35 -8.89 15.38
N TYR A 100 9.88 -7.71 15.05
CA TYR A 100 10.97 -7.60 14.08
C TYR A 100 12.19 -8.45 14.45
N MET A 101 12.59 -8.44 15.73
CA MET A 101 13.68 -9.27 16.25
C MET A 101 13.37 -10.76 16.15
N SER A 102 12.13 -11.18 16.46
CA SER A 102 11.72 -12.58 16.36
C SER A 102 11.75 -13.11 14.93
N LEU A 103 11.34 -12.29 13.95
CA LEU A 103 11.31 -12.67 12.53
C LEU A 103 12.72 -12.71 11.91
N ASN A 104 13.64 -11.87 12.41
CA ASN A 104 14.98 -11.71 11.86
C ASN A 104 16.08 -12.23 12.81
N PHE A 105 15.76 -13.20 13.68
CA PHE A 105 16.66 -13.67 14.74
C PHE A 105 18.06 -14.07 14.22
N LYS A 106 18.12 -14.67 13.02
CA LYS A 106 19.38 -15.13 12.40
C LYS A 106 20.30 -14.00 11.92
N HIS A 107 19.76 -12.80 11.72
CA HIS A 107 20.51 -11.63 11.24
C HIS A 107 20.90 -10.68 12.39
N PHE A 108 20.76 -11.13 13.64
CA PHE A 108 21.05 -10.31 14.81
C PHE A 108 22.54 -10.33 15.15
N THR A 109 23.26 -9.28 14.76
CA THR A 109 24.64 -9.00 15.20
C THR A 109 24.67 -7.72 16.02
N LEU A 110 25.62 -7.60 16.96
CA LEU A 110 25.74 -6.41 17.82
C LEU A 110 25.90 -5.12 17.01
N ASP A 111 26.62 -5.18 15.88
CA ASP A 111 26.80 -4.04 14.98
C ASP A 111 25.47 -3.56 14.39
N VAL A 112 24.63 -4.48 13.91
CA VAL A 112 23.30 -4.17 13.38
C VAL A 112 22.43 -3.54 14.46
N VAL A 113 22.48 -4.05 15.69
CA VAL A 113 21.71 -3.48 16.82
C VAL A 113 22.17 -2.05 17.12
N MET A 114 23.48 -1.83 17.20
CA MET A 114 24.04 -0.50 17.45
C MET A 114 23.65 0.50 16.37
N ASP A 115 23.67 0.12 15.10
CA ASP A 115 23.25 1.00 14.01
C ASP A 115 21.76 1.33 14.04
N ARG A 116 20.91 0.37 14.42
CA ARG A 116 19.47 0.61 14.61
C ARG A 116 19.20 1.50 15.83
N LEU A 117 19.93 1.32 16.92
CA LEU A 117 19.83 2.19 18.10
C LEU A 117 20.29 3.62 17.78
N ARG A 118 21.38 3.79 17.03
CA ARG A 118 21.83 5.12 16.56
C ARG A 118 20.76 5.80 15.73
N THR A 119 20.12 5.06 14.82
CA THR A 119 19.01 5.58 14.00
C THR A 119 17.82 5.99 14.87
N LEU A 120 17.44 5.15 15.85
CA LEU A 120 16.36 5.44 16.79
C LEU A 120 16.65 6.69 17.63
N ILE A 121 17.84 6.78 18.21
CA ILE A 121 18.27 7.96 19.00
C ILE A 121 18.26 9.21 18.13
N THR A 122 18.77 9.14 16.90
CA THR A 122 18.75 10.25 15.94
C THR A 122 17.31 10.71 15.68
N LEU A 123 16.40 9.76 15.40
CA LEU A 123 15.00 10.04 15.14
C LEU A 123 14.29 10.67 16.36
N LEU A 124 14.58 10.20 17.58
CA LEU A 124 14.00 10.74 18.80
C LEU A 124 14.53 12.15 19.10
N LEU A 125 15.84 12.37 18.98
CA LEU A 125 16.48 13.67 19.26
C LEU A 125 16.02 14.74 18.27
N PHE A 126 16.14 14.49 16.97
CA PHE A 126 15.68 15.43 15.96
C PHE A 126 14.16 15.56 15.98
N GLY A 127 13.44 14.45 16.16
CA GLY A 127 12.00 14.47 16.28
C GLY A 127 11.53 15.41 17.39
N TYR A 128 12.07 15.26 18.61
CA TYR A 128 11.73 16.12 19.74
C TYR A 128 12.18 17.57 19.50
N GLY A 129 13.40 17.77 18.97
CA GLY A 129 13.94 19.11 18.69
C GLY A 129 13.13 19.91 17.66
N PHE A 130 12.47 19.24 16.71
CA PHE A 130 11.65 19.89 15.69
C PHE A 130 10.18 20.09 16.09
N ILE A 131 9.72 19.61 17.26
CA ILE A 131 8.31 19.77 17.67
C ILE A 131 7.88 21.23 17.73
N PRO A 132 8.63 22.18 18.32
CA PRO A 132 8.21 23.58 18.35
C PRO A 132 8.05 24.18 16.94
N LEU A 133 8.91 23.76 16.00
CA LEU A 133 8.83 24.17 14.61
C LEU A 133 7.57 23.59 13.93
N ILE A 134 7.32 22.29 14.10
CA ILE A 134 6.13 21.61 13.54
C ILE A 134 4.84 22.26 14.01
N ARG A 135 4.77 22.62 15.30
CA ARG A 135 3.58 23.26 15.89
C ARG A 135 3.36 24.68 15.39
N THR A 136 4.42 25.42 15.10
CA THR A 136 4.32 26.81 14.67
C THR A 136 4.13 26.98 13.16
N LEU A 137 4.55 25.99 12.36
CA LEU A 137 4.61 26.05 10.88
C LEU A 137 3.28 26.45 10.22
N THR A 138 2.16 25.97 10.73
CA THR A 138 0.85 26.08 10.09
C THR A 138 -0.09 27.00 10.88
N THR A 139 0.41 27.75 11.87
CA THR A 139 -0.41 28.60 12.75
C THR A 139 -1.22 29.65 11.99
N SER A 140 -0.71 30.13 10.85
CA SER A 140 -1.38 31.07 9.96
C SER A 140 -2.49 30.45 9.08
N ILE A 141 -2.58 29.13 9.01
CA ILE A 141 -3.56 28.40 8.21
C ILE A 141 -4.76 28.04 9.09
N SER A 142 -5.97 28.16 8.53
CA SER A 142 -7.21 27.82 9.24
C SER A 142 -7.27 26.33 9.61
N THR A 143 -7.84 26.03 10.77
CA THR A 143 -7.97 24.67 11.29
C THR A 143 -8.79 23.77 10.36
N ASP A 144 -9.88 24.27 9.78
CA ASP A 144 -10.72 23.50 8.85
C ASP A 144 -9.96 23.08 7.59
N THR A 145 -9.11 23.97 7.06
CA THR A 145 -8.23 23.64 5.93
C THR A 145 -7.22 22.55 6.32
N ILE A 146 -6.66 22.61 7.53
CA ILE A 146 -5.71 21.60 8.03
C ILE A 146 -6.38 20.22 8.11
N TYR A 147 -7.59 20.12 8.66
CA TYR A 147 -8.34 18.86 8.70
C TYR A 147 -8.64 18.34 7.29
N ALA A 148 -9.12 19.20 6.38
CA ALA A 148 -9.43 18.82 5.00
C ALA A 148 -8.20 18.29 4.24
N VAL A 149 -7.05 18.97 4.36
CA VAL A 149 -5.78 18.55 3.76
C VAL A 149 -5.30 17.24 4.38
N SER A 150 -5.38 17.08 5.69
CA SER A 150 -4.96 15.87 6.40
C SER A 150 -5.80 14.65 5.97
N ILE A 151 -7.12 14.78 5.94
CA ILE A 151 -8.01 13.70 5.47
C ILE A 151 -7.70 13.33 4.02
N SER A 152 -7.47 14.33 3.15
CA SER A 152 -7.10 14.11 1.74
C SER A 152 -5.76 13.37 1.61
N LEU A 153 -4.76 13.75 2.40
CA LEU A 153 -3.44 13.10 2.41
C LEU A 153 -3.50 11.69 2.97
N PHE A 154 -4.29 11.43 4.01
CA PHE A 154 -4.53 10.08 4.50
C PHE A 154 -5.22 9.21 3.44
N PHE A 155 -6.26 9.74 2.78
CA PHE A 155 -6.92 9.03 1.69
C PHE A 155 -5.94 8.70 0.55
N LEU A 156 -5.14 9.68 0.13
CA LEU A 156 -4.09 9.46 -0.87
C LEU A 156 -3.06 8.44 -0.41
N SER A 157 -2.68 8.48 0.87
CA SER A 157 -1.73 7.53 1.45
C SER A 157 -2.25 6.10 1.37
N LEU A 158 -3.56 5.87 1.54
CA LEU A 158 -4.20 4.56 1.41
C LEU A 158 -4.14 4.06 -0.05
N ILE A 159 -4.39 4.93 -1.03
CA ILE A 159 -4.33 4.56 -2.47
C ILE A 159 -2.93 4.05 -2.86
N PHE A 160 -1.88 4.74 -2.43
CA PHE A 160 -0.50 4.41 -2.78
C PHE A 160 0.16 3.41 -1.83
N HIS A 161 -0.58 2.93 -0.81
CA HIS A 161 -0.03 2.06 0.21
C HIS A 161 0.39 0.70 -0.34
N ASP A 162 1.55 0.20 0.10
CA ASP A 162 1.99 -1.15 -0.21
C ASP A 162 1.35 -2.16 0.74
N TYR A 163 0.30 -2.81 0.26
CA TYR A 163 -0.42 -3.88 0.95
C TYR A 163 0.28 -5.25 0.88
N GLY A 164 1.52 -5.33 0.38
CA GLY A 164 2.24 -6.59 0.16
C GLY A 164 1.64 -7.41 -0.98
N MET A 165 1.08 -6.73 -1.99
CA MET A 165 0.51 -7.31 -3.20
C MET A 165 1.22 -6.71 -4.41
N ASN A 166 1.46 -7.51 -5.46
CA ASN A 166 2.08 -7.02 -6.68
C ASN A 166 1.10 -6.12 -7.45
N ALA A 167 1.20 -4.81 -7.24
CA ALA A 167 0.37 -3.79 -7.90
C ALA A 167 1.24 -2.67 -8.48
N PRO A 168 0.93 -2.15 -9.69
CA PRO A 168 1.79 -1.17 -10.37
C PRO A 168 1.72 0.26 -9.78
N ILE A 169 0.69 0.56 -8.99
CA ILE A 169 0.43 1.92 -8.47
C ILE A 169 1.09 2.15 -7.10
N VAL A 170 1.48 1.10 -6.37
CA VAL A 170 1.90 1.23 -4.96
C VAL A 170 3.33 1.74 -4.82
N SER A 171 3.56 2.63 -3.86
CA SER A 171 4.89 3.16 -3.52
C SER A 171 5.01 3.38 -2.03
N THR A 172 5.83 2.56 -1.37
CA THR A 172 6.05 2.61 0.08
C THR A 172 6.54 3.99 0.53
N THR A 173 7.56 4.53 -0.13
CA THR A 173 8.12 5.84 0.19
C THR A 173 7.08 6.95 0.05
N PHE A 174 6.29 6.93 -1.03
CA PHE A 174 5.29 7.97 -1.27
C PHE A 174 4.13 7.89 -0.26
N SER A 175 3.59 6.69 -0.01
CA SER A 175 2.52 6.48 0.98
C SER A 175 2.95 6.88 2.40
N VAL A 176 4.16 6.49 2.83
CA VAL A 176 4.69 6.87 4.14
C VAL A 176 4.82 8.39 4.25
N ASN A 177 5.39 9.05 3.25
CA ASN A 177 5.53 10.51 3.26
C ASN A 177 4.17 11.22 3.32
N LEU A 178 3.15 10.73 2.61
CA LEU A 178 1.78 11.29 2.66
C LEU A 178 1.14 11.13 4.04
N SER A 179 1.22 9.93 4.63
CA SER A 179 0.67 9.67 5.96
C SER A 179 1.40 10.44 7.07
N PHE A 180 2.71 10.62 6.94
CA PHE A 180 3.51 11.41 7.88
C PHE A 180 3.25 12.90 7.73
N ALA A 181 3.14 13.42 6.51
CA ALA A 181 2.74 14.81 6.26
C ALA A 181 1.33 15.09 6.83
N SER A 182 0.39 14.18 6.63
CA SER A 182 -0.95 14.27 7.23
C SER A 182 -0.89 14.33 8.76
N SER A 183 -0.11 13.43 9.37
CA SER A 183 0.11 13.39 10.82
C SER A 183 0.70 14.70 11.33
N ILE A 184 1.71 15.25 10.66
CA ILE A 184 2.33 16.55 10.99
C ILE A 184 1.31 17.69 10.94
N PHE A 185 0.46 17.73 9.91
CA PHE A 185 -0.59 18.75 9.80
C PHE A 185 -1.55 18.69 10.99
N LEU A 186 -1.99 17.50 11.40
CA LEU A 186 -2.84 17.36 12.59
C LEU A 186 -2.09 17.72 13.88
N ILE A 187 -0.88 17.18 14.07
CA ILE A 187 -0.03 17.43 15.25
C ILE A 187 0.25 18.93 15.44
N SER A 188 0.32 19.70 14.36
CA SER A 188 0.52 21.15 14.43
C SER A 188 -0.60 21.90 15.18
N ARG A 189 -1.76 21.27 15.42
CA ARG A 189 -2.87 21.80 16.22
C ARG A 189 -2.83 21.37 17.69
N VAL A 190 -1.85 20.57 18.10
CA VAL A 190 -1.73 20.11 19.50
C VAL A 190 -1.09 21.20 20.35
N GLU A 191 -1.65 21.47 21.53
CA GLU A 191 -1.20 22.54 22.43
C GLU A 191 0.06 22.19 23.26
N ASN A 192 0.33 20.91 23.50
CA ASN A 192 1.44 20.44 24.34
C ASN A 192 2.52 19.76 23.49
N ASP A 193 3.79 20.15 23.69
CA ASP A 193 4.94 19.60 22.99
C ASP A 193 5.13 18.09 23.25
N GLU A 194 4.88 17.62 24.47
CA GLU A 194 5.02 16.21 24.83
C GLU A 194 3.99 15.34 24.08
N LEU A 195 2.73 15.76 24.08
CA LEU A 195 1.66 15.07 23.36
C LEU A 195 1.91 15.08 21.85
N ALA A 196 2.37 16.21 21.31
CA ALA A 196 2.75 16.35 19.90
C ALA A 196 3.88 15.39 19.53
N PHE A 197 4.91 15.27 20.38
CA PHE A 197 6.00 14.33 20.18
C PHE A 197 5.53 12.87 20.19
N TYR A 198 4.71 12.49 21.18
CA TYR A 198 4.22 11.11 21.28
C TYR A 198 3.29 10.73 20.13
N LEU A 199 2.43 11.65 19.65
CA LEU A 199 1.63 11.46 18.44
C LEU A 199 2.49 11.31 17.19
N MET A 200 3.59 12.06 17.08
CA MET A 200 4.53 11.93 15.97
C MET A 200 5.23 10.56 16.01
N ALA A 201 5.73 10.14 17.17
CA ALA A 201 6.35 8.83 17.36
C ALA A 201 5.36 7.69 17.04
N LEU A 202 4.11 7.83 17.47
CA LEU A 202 3.05 6.88 17.16
C LEU A 202 2.77 6.80 15.65
N SER A 203 2.74 7.94 14.95
CA SER A 203 2.54 7.97 13.49
C SER A 203 3.64 7.20 12.73
N LEU A 204 4.89 7.30 13.18
CA LEU A 204 6.00 6.54 12.60
C LEU A 204 5.85 5.04 12.86
N CYS A 205 5.43 4.65 14.06
CA CYS A 205 5.11 3.25 14.36
C CYS A 205 3.98 2.72 13.47
N ALA A 206 2.88 3.47 13.36
CA ALA A 206 1.67 3.08 12.66
C ALA A 206 1.83 3.01 11.14
N PHE A 207 2.52 3.98 10.55
CA PHE A 207 2.55 4.15 9.10
C PHE A 207 3.89 3.78 8.45
N CYS A 208 4.99 3.73 9.20
CA CYS A 208 6.31 3.37 8.66
C CYS A 208 6.77 1.98 9.09
N PHE A 209 6.77 1.70 10.40
CA PHE A 209 7.29 0.43 10.92
C PHE A 209 6.30 -0.72 10.77
N TRP A 210 5.06 -0.52 11.18
CA TRP A 210 4.04 -1.57 11.16
C TRP A 210 3.76 -2.12 9.75
N PRO A 211 3.59 -1.32 8.68
CA PRO A 211 3.30 -1.87 7.36
C PRO A 211 4.40 -2.79 6.82
N ARG A 212 5.67 -2.47 7.09
CA ARG A 212 6.80 -3.31 6.72
C ARG A 212 6.76 -4.65 7.45
N LEU A 213 6.57 -4.61 8.77
CA LEU A 213 6.49 -5.80 9.61
C LEU A 213 5.30 -6.68 9.22
N ARG A 214 4.12 -6.08 9.06
CA ARG A 214 2.89 -6.73 8.59
C ARG A 214 3.12 -7.45 7.27
N ASN A 215 3.74 -6.80 6.29
CA ASN A 215 3.99 -7.40 4.98
C ASN A 215 4.90 -8.64 5.11
N THR A 216 5.95 -8.60 5.94
CA THR A 216 6.78 -9.78 6.23
C THR A 216 6.00 -10.89 6.92
N ILE A 217 5.13 -10.57 7.88
CA ILE A 217 4.28 -11.55 8.56
C ILE A 217 3.33 -12.22 7.56
N PHE A 218 2.66 -11.42 6.72
CA PHE A 218 1.68 -11.92 5.76
C PHE A 218 2.31 -12.77 4.66
N GLN A 219 3.58 -12.55 4.31
CA GLN A 219 4.32 -13.42 3.38
C GLN A 219 4.44 -14.86 3.88
N ALA A 220 4.41 -15.11 5.20
CA ALA A 220 4.47 -16.46 5.74
C ALA A 220 3.21 -17.28 5.43
N ASN A 221 2.04 -16.65 5.43
CA ASN A 221 0.77 -17.26 5.02
C ASN A 221 -0.22 -16.16 4.59
N GLU A 222 -0.26 -15.93 3.27
CA GLU A 222 -0.99 -14.82 2.67
C GLU A 222 -2.51 -14.96 2.76
N TYR A 223 -3.01 -16.19 2.98
CA TYR A 223 -4.44 -16.50 3.00
C TYR A 223 -5.04 -16.45 4.41
N PHE A 224 -4.33 -16.95 5.42
CA PHE A 224 -4.87 -17.07 6.77
C PHE A 224 -4.56 -15.86 7.67
N LEU A 225 -3.33 -15.32 7.60
CA LEU A 225 -2.88 -14.30 8.55
C LEU A 225 -3.61 -12.96 8.41
N PRO A 226 -3.92 -12.43 7.21
CA PRO A 226 -4.64 -11.16 7.12
C PRO A 226 -6.06 -11.21 7.70
N PRO A 227 -6.91 -12.21 7.36
CA PRO A 227 -8.21 -12.36 8.01
C PRO A 227 -8.11 -12.60 9.52
N ALA A 228 -7.15 -13.39 10.00
CA ALA A 228 -6.97 -13.66 11.42
C ALA A 228 -6.63 -12.39 12.20
N LEU A 229 -5.70 -11.58 11.68
CA LEU A 229 -5.32 -10.32 12.31
C LEU A 229 -6.47 -9.30 12.30
N LEU A 230 -7.20 -9.20 11.18
CA LEU A 230 -8.37 -8.32 11.11
C LEU A 230 -9.49 -8.78 12.04
N ALA A 231 -9.71 -10.09 12.20
CA ALA A 231 -10.70 -10.61 13.14
C ALA A 231 -10.41 -10.22 14.60
N LEU A 232 -9.13 -10.01 14.95
CA LEU A 232 -8.72 -9.47 16.25
C LEU A 232 -8.87 -7.94 16.32
N LEU A 233 -8.54 -7.23 15.24
CA LEU A 233 -8.55 -5.76 15.20
C LEU A 233 -9.95 -5.16 15.08
N CYS A 234 -10.80 -5.72 14.21
CA CYS A 234 -12.16 -5.25 13.90
C CYS A 234 -13.06 -5.02 15.13
N PRO A 235 -13.20 -5.97 16.09
CA PRO A 235 -14.03 -5.70 17.26
C PRO A 235 -13.43 -4.58 18.12
N VAL A 236 -12.11 -4.51 18.24
CA VAL A 236 -11.42 -3.47 19.00
C VAL A 236 -11.61 -2.10 18.34
N SER A 237 -11.46 -1.99 17.02
CA SER A 237 -11.65 -0.73 16.30
C SER A 237 -13.09 -0.21 16.42
N ILE A 238 -14.09 -1.09 16.28
CA ILE A 238 -15.51 -0.71 16.43
C ILE A 238 -15.82 -0.23 17.84
N ILE A 239 -15.33 -0.94 18.88
CA ILE A 239 -15.54 -0.55 20.29
C ILE A 239 -14.89 0.82 20.55
N LEU A 240 -13.64 1.01 20.12
CA LEU A 240 -12.93 2.28 20.31
C LEU A 240 -13.57 3.45 19.56
N VAL A 241 -14.16 3.22 18.37
CA VAL A 241 -14.94 4.26 17.67
C VAL A 241 -16.21 4.60 18.44
N TYR A 242 -16.91 3.60 18.97
CA TYR A 242 -18.14 3.80 19.74
C TYR A 242 -17.90 4.56 21.05
N GLU A 243 -16.94 4.10 21.85
CA GLU A 243 -16.59 4.73 23.12
C GLU A 243 -15.93 6.09 22.92
N GLY A 244 -15.10 6.22 21.87
CA GLY A 244 -14.29 7.41 21.68
C GLY A 244 -14.98 8.61 21.03
N LEU A 245 -15.92 8.36 20.11
CA LEU A 245 -16.68 9.44 19.47
C LEU A 245 -18.07 9.63 20.07
N GLU A 246 -18.50 8.74 20.97
CA GLU A 246 -19.83 8.70 21.59
C GLU A 246 -20.99 8.84 20.58
N SER A 247 -20.76 8.43 19.32
CA SER A 247 -21.66 8.70 18.19
C SER A 247 -22.02 7.43 17.43
N LEU A 248 -23.23 6.94 17.73
CA LEU A 248 -23.80 5.76 17.09
C LEU A 248 -23.78 5.82 15.54
N PRO A 249 -24.10 6.94 14.87
CA PRO A 249 -24.08 6.99 13.40
C PRO A 249 -22.69 6.73 12.81
N LEU A 250 -21.63 7.28 13.41
CA LEU A 250 -20.26 7.08 12.92
C LEU A 250 -19.77 5.66 13.17
N THR A 251 -20.13 5.05 14.30
CA THR A 251 -19.88 3.62 14.56
C THR A 251 -20.57 2.73 13.53
N ILE A 252 -21.83 3.01 13.20
CA ILE A 252 -22.58 2.27 12.19
C ILE A 252 -21.92 2.42 10.82
N ILE A 253 -21.49 3.62 10.44
CA ILE A 253 -20.77 3.86 9.18
C ILE A 253 -19.46 3.05 9.16
N HIS A 254 -18.68 3.06 10.24
CA HIS A 254 -17.43 2.32 10.35
C HIS A 254 -17.64 0.79 10.29
N ALA A 255 -18.67 0.26 10.94
CA ALA A 255 -19.02 -1.15 10.87
C ALA A 255 -19.51 -1.55 9.46
N ASN A 256 -20.30 -0.71 8.80
CA ASN A 256 -20.72 -0.95 7.41
C ASN A 256 -19.53 -0.89 6.44
N LEU A 257 -18.54 -0.03 6.70
CA LEU A 257 -17.33 0.04 5.90
C LEU A 257 -16.55 -1.29 5.94
N HIS A 258 -16.47 -1.94 7.11
CA HIS A 258 -15.88 -3.28 7.23
C HIS A 258 -16.61 -4.30 6.36
N VAL A 259 -17.94 -4.38 6.48
CA VAL A 259 -18.77 -5.30 5.68
C VAL A 259 -18.59 -5.02 4.19
N PHE A 260 -18.57 -3.74 3.81
CA PHE A 260 -18.40 -3.32 2.43
C PHE A 260 -17.04 -3.74 1.87
N ILE A 261 -15.94 -3.39 2.56
CA ILE A 261 -14.58 -3.70 2.06
C ILE A 261 -14.29 -5.19 2.12
N VAL A 262 -14.62 -5.88 3.22
CA VAL A 262 -14.20 -7.27 3.45
C VAL A 262 -15.10 -8.30 2.75
N LEU A 263 -16.38 -8.00 2.55
CA LEU A 263 -17.33 -8.96 1.95
C LEU A 263 -17.85 -8.49 0.58
N MET A 264 -18.36 -7.26 0.49
CA MET A 264 -18.99 -6.78 -0.75
C MET A 264 -17.97 -6.57 -1.87
N CYS A 265 -16.82 -5.93 -1.61
CA CYS A 265 -15.78 -5.72 -2.62
C CYS A 265 -15.23 -7.04 -3.19
N PRO A 266 -14.84 -8.04 -2.38
CA PRO A 266 -14.47 -9.37 -2.88
C PRO A 266 -15.57 -10.06 -3.67
N TYR A 267 -16.82 -9.98 -3.22
CA TYR A 267 -17.96 -10.53 -3.96
C TYR A 267 -18.09 -9.90 -5.34
N LEU A 268 -18.05 -8.57 -5.42
CA LEU A 268 -18.11 -7.82 -6.67
C LEU A 268 -16.91 -8.16 -7.56
N LEU A 269 -15.70 -8.26 -7.01
CA LEU A 269 -14.50 -8.62 -7.74
C LEU A 269 -14.64 -10.02 -8.36
N VAL A 270 -15.07 -11.02 -7.60
CA VAL A 270 -15.28 -12.40 -8.08
C VAL A 270 -16.41 -12.47 -9.12
N HIS A 271 -17.48 -11.70 -8.93
CA HIS A 271 -18.56 -11.62 -9.91
C HIS A 271 -18.09 -11.00 -11.22
N MET A 272 -17.35 -9.88 -11.15
CA MET A 272 -16.86 -9.14 -12.31
C MET A 272 -15.78 -9.89 -13.10
N GLN A 273 -15.08 -10.85 -12.49
CA GLN A 273 -14.13 -11.72 -13.21
C GLN A 273 -14.78 -12.46 -14.39
N ARG A 274 -16.10 -12.70 -14.38
CA ARG A 274 -16.85 -13.34 -15.47
C ARG A 274 -16.91 -12.49 -16.75
N TYR A 275 -16.80 -11.18 -16.62
CA TYR A 275 -16.84 -10.22 -17.73
C TYR A 275 -15.44 -9.86 -18.25
N LYS A 276 -14.36 -10.42 -17.67
CA LYS A 276 -13.00 -10.14 -18.11
C LYS A 276 -12.74 -10.77 -19.48
N ASN A 277 -12.32 -9.93 -20.42
CA ASN A 277 -12.00 -10.33 -21.79
C ASN A 277 -10.67 -9.68 -22.19
N THR A 278 -9.55 -10.40 -22.01
CA THR A 278 -8.24 -9.97 -22.51
C THR A 278 -8.02 -10.54 -23.91
N ILE A 279 -7.53 -9.72 -24.82
CA ILE A 279 -7.14 -10.15 -26.17
C ILE A 279 -5.62 -10.16 -26.24
N HIS A 280 -5.09 -11.24 -26.80
CA HIS A 280 -3.69 -11.41 -27.12
C HIS A 280 -3.57 -11.70 -28.61
N GLY A 281 -2.46 -11.33 -29.22
CA GLY A 281 -2.26 -11.59 -30.63
C GLY A 281 -0.79 -11.49 -31.04
N PRO A 282 -0.52 -11.51 -32.35
CA PRO A 282 0.85 -11.50 -32.87
C PRO A 282 1.53 -10.13 -32.86
N TRP A 283 0.91 -9.11 -32.27
CA TRP A 283 1.49 -7.78 -32.09
C TRP A 283 2.29 -7.72 -30.78
N ASP A 284 3.26 -6.81 -30.70
CA ASP A 284 4.05 -6.58 -29.49
C ASP A 284 3.16 -5.98 -28.39
N GLU A 285 2.73 -6.82 -27.45
CA GLU A 285 2.07 -6.36 -26.23
C GLU A 285 3.11 -5.68 -25.33
N ALA A 286 2.82 -4.45 -24.92
CA ALA A 286 3.60 -3.77 -23.90
C ALA A 286 3.51 -4.53 -22.57
N SER A 287 4.48 -5.41 -22.32
CA SER A 287 4.60 -6.15 -21.06
C SER A 287 5.48 -5.37 -20.08
N LEU A 288 4.92 -4.98 -18.93
CA LEU A 288 5.67 -4.27 -17.87
C LEU A 288 6.90 -5.05 -17.36
N SER A 289 6.96 -6.36 -17.62
CA SER A 289 8.07 -7.24 -17.23
C SER A 289 9.35 -7.05 -18.03
N GLN A 290 9.29 -6.52 -19.26
CA GLN A 290 10.49 -6.40 -20.12
C GLN A 290 11.36 -5.19 -19.74
N THR A 291 10.81 -4.14 -19.13
CA THR A 291 11.58 -2.95 -18.74
C THR A 291 12.55 -3.24 -17.58
N LEU A 292 12.28 -4.25 -16.75
CA LEU A 292 13.12 -4.62 -15.60
C LEU A 292 14.34 -5.50 -15.95
N LYS A 293 14.42 -6.06 -17.17
CA LYS A 293 15.56 -6.88 -17.61
C LYS A 293 16.61 -6.13 -18.46
N ILE A 294 16.37 -4.86 -18.79
CA ILE A 294 17.21 -4.10 -19.74
C ILE A 294 18.25 -3.20 -19.04
N LEU A 295 18.32 -3.19 -17.71
CA LEU A 295 19.45 -2.61 -16.99
C LEU A 295 20.34 -3.74 -16.46
N PRO A 296 21.35 -4.22 -17.22
CA PRO A 296 22.49 -4.84 -16.57
C PRO A 296 23.12 -3.78 -15.67
N ASP A 297 23.37 -4.14 -14.41
CA ASP A 297 24.14 -3.35 -13.45
C ASP A 297 25.36 -2.76 -14.15
N ARG A 298 25.35 -1.45 -14.39
CA ARG A 298 26.58 -0.75 -14.75
C ARG A 298 27.32 -0.48 -13.44
N PRO A 299 28.54 -1.01 -13.26
CA PRO A 299 29.40 -0.58 -12.18
C PRO A 299 29.87 0.85 -12.48
N PHE A 300 29.58 1.77 -11.57
CA PHE A 300 30.42 2.92 -11.27
C PHE A 300 30.37 3.17 -9.77
#